data_AF-A0A397ILK6-F1
#
_entry.id   AF-A0A397ILK6-F1
#
_cell.length_a   1.000
_cell.length_b   1.000
_cell.length_c   1.000
_cell.angle_alpha   90.00
_cell.angle_beta   90.00
_cell.angle_gamma   90.00
#
_symmetry.space_group_name_H-M   'P 1'
#
loop_
_entity.id
_entity.type
_entity.pdbx_description
1 polymer ?
#
loop_
_entity_poly.entity_id
_entity_poly.type
_entity_poly.pdbx_seq_one_letter_code
_entity_poly.pdbx_strand_id
1 'polypeptide(L)' 'MFLENWCCPCNARQFQNEFDKWASGDREIDKFIQQIQLNAKIYQEIIEWIPFDKLENVTCLAKGGFGTVYKAEWLDGFIK' A
#
# COMPACT_ATOMS: atom_id res chain seq x y z
N MET A 1 -6.74 -22.77 -0.53
CA MET A 1 -8.10 -22.52 -0.03
C MET A 1 -8.03 -21.34 0.94
N PHE A 2 -8.16 -20.12 0.43
CA PHE A 2 -8.42 -18.90 1.23
C PHE A 2 -9.15 -17.93 0.30
N LEU A 3 -10.45 -18.18 0.09
CA LEU A 3 -11.36 -17.09 -0.26
C LEU A 3 -11.63 -16.40 1.06
N GLU A 4 -10.76 -15.48 1.47
CA GLU A 4 -11.22 -14.45 2.38
C GLU A 4 -12.40 -13.77 1.67
N ASN A 5 -13.54 -13.66 2.35
CA ASN A 5 -14.75 -13.11 1.77
C ASN A 5 -14.53 -11.61 1.50
N TRP A 6 -13.92 -11.30 0.36
CA TRP A 6 -13.70 -9.95 -0.11
C TRP A 6 -15.06 -9.28 -0.32
N CYS A 7 -15.38 -8.31 0.52
CA CYS A 7 -16.57 -7.49 0.37
C CYS A 7 -16.17 -6.16 -0.28
N CYS A 8 -16.31 -6.04 -1.61
CA CYS A 8 -15.97 -4.80 -2.32
C CYS A 8 -16.56 -3.53 -1.67
N PRO A 9 -17.87 -3.44 -1.35
CA PRO A 9 -18.42 -2.23 -0.74
C PRO A 9 -17.94 -2.00 0.69
N CYS A 10 -17.67 -3.06 1.47
CA CYS A 10 -17.14 -2.93 2.83
C CYS A 10 -15.72 -2.37 2.80
N ASN A 11 -14.87 -2.94 1.95
CA ASN A 11 -13.46 -2.59 1.85
C ASN A 11 -13.29 -1.21 1.22
N ALA A 12 -14.06 -0.88 0.17
CA ALA A 12 -14.09 0.47 -0.37
C ALA A 12 -14.43 1.53 0.69
N ARG A 13 -15.41 1.24 1.56
CA ARG A 13 -15.77 2.13 2.68
C ARG A 13 -14.67 2.21 3.74
N GLN A 14 -14.01 1.09 4.05
CA GLN A 14 -12.86 1.08 4.95
C GLN A 14 -11.74 1.96 4.41
N PHE A 15 -11.33 1.77 3.15
CA PHE A 15 -10.29 2.58 2.52
C PHE A 15 -10.64 4.06 2.49
N GLN A 16 -11.88 4.43 2.18
CA GLN A 16 -12.32 5.83 2.22
C GLN A 16 -12.08 6.49 3.58
N ASN A 17 -12.23 5.77 4.68
CA ASN A 17 -11.97 6.28 6.03
C ASN A 17 -10.46 6.42 6.35
N GLU A 18 -9.60 5.79 5.56
CA GLU A 18 -8.14 5.81 5.73
C GLU A 18 -7.44 6.82 4.80
N PHE A 19 -8.13 7.39 3.80
CA PHE A 19 -7.53 8.28 2.79
C PHE A 19 -6.90 9.55 3.37
N ASP A 20 -7.38 10.03 4.51
CA ASP A 20 -6.81 11.20 5.18
C ASP A 20 -5.67 10.85 6.15
N LYS A 21 -5.38 9.55 6.35
CA LYS A 21 -4.35 9.07 7.29
C LYS A 21 -2.98 8.84 6.66
N TRP A 22 -2.90 8.87 5.33
CA TRP A 22 -1.64 8.76 4.59
C TRP A 22 -1.67 9.66 3.35
N ALA A 23 -0.50 10.09 2.91
CA ALA A 23 -0.31 10.76 1.64
C ALA A 23 1.11 10.47 1.14
N SER A 24 1.26 10.33 -0.18
CA SER A 24 2.58 10.22 -0.80
C SER A 24 3.31 11.56 -0.92
N GLY A 25 2.56 12.66 -0.79
CA GLY A 25 3.02 13.99 -1.17
C GLY A 25 2.85 14.30 -2.66
N ASP A 26 2.39 13.32 -3.46
CA ASP A 26 2.04 13.47 -4.86
C ASP A 26 0.55 13.16 -5.09
N ARG A 27 -0.20 14.19 -5.47
CA ARG A 27 -1.65 14.10 -5.64
C ARG A 27 -2.07 13.11 -6.75
N GLU A 28 -1.25 12.94 -7.79
CA GLU A 28 -1.57 12.02 -8.88
C GLU A 28 -1.40 10.57 -8.43
N ILE A 29 -0.33 10.28 -7.69
CA ILE A 29 -0.10 8.97 -7.07
C ILE A 29 -1.19 8.65 -6.06
N ASP A 30 -1.52 9.59 -5.17
CA ASP A 30 -2.57 9.41 -4.15
C ASP A 30 -3.91 9.07 -4.82
N LYS A 31 -4.31 9.85 -5.84
CA LYS A 31 -5.56 9.62 -6.58
C LYS A 31 -5.57 8.26 -7.27
N PHE A 32 -4.44 7.84 -7.85
CA PHE A 32 -4.31 6.54 -8.51
C PHE A 32 -4.50 5.37 -7.54
N ILE A 33 -3.82 5.42 -6.38
CA ILE A 33 -3.93 4.39 -5.35
C ILE A 33 -5.36 4.33 -4.79
N GLN A 34 -5.96 5.48 -4.47
CA GLN A 34 -7.35 5.55 -3.99
C GLN A 34 -8.34 4.95 -5.00
N GLN A 35 -8.16 5.23 -6.30
CA GLN A 35 -9.01 4.64 -7.35
C GLN A 35 -8.89 3.11 -7.42
N ILE A 36 -7.69 2.56 -7.24
CA ILE A 36 -7.47 1.12 -7.20
C ILE A 36 -8.17 0.52 -5.98
N GLN A 37 -7.95 1.10 -4.79
CA GLN A 37 -8.54 0.64 -3.54
C GLN A 37 -10.09 0.61 -3.57
N LEU A 38 -10.73 1.61 -4.18
CA LEU A 38 -12.19 1.68 -4.32
C LEU A 38 -12.77 0.63 -5.27
N ASN A 39 -11.99 0.20 -6.27
CA ASN A 39 -12.44 -0.69 -7.34
C ASN A 39 -11.94 -2.13 -7.21
N ALA A 40 -11.10 -2.41 -6.20
CA ALA A 40 -10.53 -3.72 -5.97
C ALA A 40 -11.63 -4.79 -5.74
N LYS A 41 -11.52 -5.89 -6.47
CA LYS A 41 -12.43 -7.04 -6.43
C LYS A 41 -11.88 -8.21 -5.63
N ILE A 42 -10.58 -8.18 -5.37
CA ILE A 42 -9.85 -9.13 -4.54
C ILE A 42 -8.73 -8.38 -3.80
N TYR A 43 -8.27 -8.96 -2.70
CA TYR A 43 -7.21 -8.38 -1.87
C TYR A 43 -5.91 -8.13 -2.65
N GLN A 44 -5.57 -9.01 -3.60
CA GLN A 44 -4.34 -8.92 -4.39
C GLN A 44 -4.31 -7.74 -5.39
N GLU A 45 -5.44 -7.07 -5.63
CA GLU A 45 -5.51 -5.90 -6.52
C GLU A 45 -5.16 -4.59 -5.80
N ILE A 46 -5.10 -4.59 -4.47
CA ILE A 46 -4.84 -3.37 -3.69
C ILE A 46 -3.39 -2.92 -3.83
N ILE A 47 -3.19 -1.61 -3.87
CA ILE A 47 -1.90 -0.98 -3.65
C ILE A 47 -1.98 -0.22 -2.31
N GLU A 48 -0.93 -0.36 -1.50
CA GLU A 48 -0.77 0.37 -0.25
C GLU A 48 0.41 1.34 -0.36
N TRP A 49 0.19 2.58 0.06
CA TRP A 49 1.28 3.53 0.25
C TRP A 49 1.92 3.30 1.61
N ILE A 50 3.24 3.08 1.63
CA ILE A 50 4.01 2.90 2.87
C ILE A 50 4.88 4.14 3.07
N PRO A 51 4.56 5.00 4.05
CA PRO A 51 5.43 6.11 4.41
C PRO A 51 6.82 5.62 4.83
N PHE A 52 7.87 6.35 4.44
CA PHE A 52 9.24 5.90 4.67
C PHE A 52 9.60 5.77 6.16
N ASP A 53 8.98 6.58 7.03
CA ASP A 53 9.11 6.53 8.48
C ASP A 53 8.44 5.30 9.12
N LYS A 54 7.69 4.50 8.34
CA LYS A 54 7.15 3.19 8.74
C LYS A 54 8.06 2.02 8.37
N LEU A 55 9.25 2.30 7.85
CA LEU A 55 10.26 1.32 7.49
C LEU A 55 11.45 1.39 8.47
N GLU A 56 11.76 0.26 9.09
CA GLU A 56 12.93 0.08 9.95
C GLU A 56 13.97 -0.86 9.32
N ASN A 57 15.17 -0.86 9.90
CA ASN A 57 16.26 -1.78 9.50
C ASN A 57 16.58 -1.71 8.00
N VAL A 58 16.54 -0.49 7.43
CA VAL A 58 16.75 -0.23 6.01
C VAL A 58 18.21 -0.54 5.62
N THR A 59 18.40 -1.57 4.81
CA THR A 59 19.72 -2.07 4.39
C THR A 59 19.78 -2.18 2.86
N CYS A 60 20.89 -1.73 2.27
CA CYS A 60 21.11 -1.86 0.83
C CYS A 60 21.37 -3.32 0.47
N LEU A 61 20.58 -3.88 -0.45
CA LEU A 61 20.75 -5.24 -0.96
C LEU A 61 21.60 -5.27 -2.23
N ALA A 62 21.33 -4.36 -3.16
CA ALA A 62 21.99 -4.33 -4.45
C ALA A 62 21.93 -2.93 -5.06
N LYS A 63 22.93 -2.60 -5.88
CA LYS A 63 22.96 -1.38 -6.68
C LYS A 63 23.26 -1.75 -8.13
N GLY A 64 22.44 -1.28 -9.05
CA GLY A 64 22.58 -1.50 -10.49
C GLY A 64 22.46 -0.20 -11.28
N GLY A 65 22.50 -0.30 -12.61
CA GLY A 65 22.39 0.87 -13.50
C GLY A 65 21.04 1.58 -13.43
N PHE A 66 19.99 0.89 -12.98
CA PHE A 66 18.61 1.42 -12.95
C PHE A 66 18.13 1.80 -11.54
N GLY A 67 18.99 1.67 -10.52
CA GLY A 67 18.61 2.04 -9.15
C GLY A 67 19.30 1.21 -8.07
N THR A 68 18.86 1.43 -6.83
CA THR A 68 19.33 0.73 -5.64
C THR A 68 18.16 0.01 -4.98
N VAL A 69 18.35 -1.25 -4.63
CA VAL A 69 17.36 -2.08 -3.96
C VAL A 69 17.69 -2.11 -2.48
N TYR A 70 16.68 -1.84 -1.64
CA TYR A 70 16.79 -1.89 -0.19
C TYR A 70 15.88 -2.98 0.38
N LYS A 71 16.31 -3.57 1.50
CA LYS A 71 15.47 -4.38 2.39
C LYS A 71 15.11 -3.54 3.60
N ALA A 72 13.87 -3.64 4.04
CA ALA A 72 13.40 -3.00 5.26
C ALA A 72 12.35 -3.88 5.95
N GLU A 73 12.08 -3.59 7.22
CA GLU A 73 10.98 -4.14 7.99
C GLU A 73 9.84 -3.12 8.02
N TRP A 74 8.61 -3.58 7.74
CA TRP A 74 7.43 -2.73 7.78
C TRP A 74 6.72 -2.87 9.12
N LEU A 75 6.66 -1.77 9.88
CA LEU A 75 6.21 -1.78 11.27
C LEU A 75 4.70 -2.04 11.42
N ASP A 76 3.89 -1.49 10.53
CA ASP A 76 2.42 -1.56 10.65
C ASP A 76 1.86 -2.87 10.06
N GLY A 77 2.60 -3.49 9.13
CA GLY A 77 2.11 -4.60 8.32
C GLY A 77 1.02 -4.20 7.33
N PHE A 78 0.51 -5.16 6.58
CA PHE A 78 -0.51 -4.94 5.56
C PHE A 78 -1.89 -4.63 6.14
N ILE A 79 -2.71 -3.87 5.40
CA ILE A 79 -4.11 -3.61 5.79
C ILE A 79 -4.88 -4.93 5.85
N LYS A 80 -5.55 -5.16 6.99
CA LYS A 80 -6.42 -6.32 7.23
C LYS A 80 -7.87 -6.06 6.85
#